data_AF-A0A1I7JG94-F1
#
_entry.id   AF-A0A1I7JG94-F1
#
_cell.length_a   1.000
_cell.length_b   1.000
_cell.length_c   1.000
_cell.angle_alpha   90.00
_cell.angle_beta   90.00
_cell.angle_gamma   90.00
#
_symmetry.space_group_name_H-M   'P 1'
#
loop_
_entity.id
_entity.type
_entity.pdbx_description
1 polymer ?
#
loop_
_entity_poly.entity_id
_entity_poly.type
_entity_poly.pdbx_seq_one_letter_code
_entity_poly.pdbx_strand_id
1 'polypeptide(L)'
;MMISAEGYKSMHESDSIDELIAERKQLVGELEQLEKIVRKNDKNDDSWNESPGPDVRYQMTLTYLIQICELLWARFSSEMSWDK
;
A
#
# COMPACT_ATOMS: atom_id res chain seq x y z
N MET A 1 10.21 -6.20 -10.66
CA MET A 1 10.30 -7.08 -9.48
C MET A 1 9.59 -6.36 -8.36
N MET A 2 8.57 -6.95 -7.75
CA MET A 2 7.87 -6.35 -6.60
C MET A 2 8.76 -6.45 -5.36
N ILE A 3 8.70 -5.45 -4.49
CA ILE A 3 9.45 -5.42 -3.23
C ILE A 3 8.69 -6.29 -2.20
N SER A 4 9.38 -6.95 -1.27
CA SER A 4 8.68 -7.65 -0.18
C SER A 4 7.94 -6.66 0.73
N ALA A 5 7.03 -7.16 1.55
CA ALA A 5 6.32 -6.32 2.54
C ALA A 5 7.30 -5.62 3.48
N GLU A 6 8.30 -6.36 3.97
CA GLU A 6 9.34 -5.86 4.85
C GLU A 6 10.23 -4.84 4.14
N GLY A 7 10.62 -5.11 2.89
CA GLY A 7 11.38 -4.15 2.09
C GLY A 7 10.62 -2.85 1.85
N TYR A 8 9.30 -2.95 1.62
CA TYR A 8 8.44 -1.78 1.49
C TYR A 8 8.38 -0.98 2.79
N LYS A 9 8.16 -1.66 3.92
CA LYS A 9 8.17 -1.02 5.24
C LYS A 9 9.48 -0.27 5.49
N SER A 10 10.62 -0.90 5.24
CA SER A 10 11.92 -0.29 5.48
C SER A 10 12.22 0.93 4.61
N MET A 11 11.60 1.07 3.44
CA MET A 11 11.72 2.30 2.64
C MET A 11 11.02 3.50 3.28
N HIS A 12 10.01 3.25 4.11
CA HIS A 12 9.16 4.27 4.73
C HIS A 12 9.39 4.41 6.25
N GLU A 13 10.34 3.67 6.83
CA GLU A 13 10.62 3.70 8.28
C GLU A 13 11.03 5.09 8.79
N SER A 14 11.69 5.89 7.95
CA SER A 14 12.14 7.24 8.27
C SER A 14 11.14 8.34 7.94
N ASP A 15 10.04 8.01 7.26
CA ASP A 15 9.09 8.99 6.76
C ASP A 15 8.40 9.75 7.89
N SER A 16 8.00 10.97 7.59
CA SER A 16 7.14 11.80 8.43
C SER A 16 5.68 11.31 8.40
N ILE A 17 4.87 11.76 9.36
CA ILE A 17 3.44 11.45 9.39
C ILE A 17 2.74 11.88 8.08
N ASP A 18 3.08 13.05 7.54
CA ASP A 18 2.47 13.57 6.32
C ASP A 18 2.82 12.73 5.08
N GLU A 19 4.07 12.27 4.98
CA GLU A 19 4.52 11.35 3.93
C GLU A 19 3.80 10.00 4.02
N LEU A 20 3.70 9.43 5.23
CA LEU A 20 2.95 8.19 5.46
C LEU A 20 1.45 8.33 5.15
N ILE A 21 0.85 9.50 5.42
CA ILE A 21 -0.55 9.79 5.05
C ILE A 21 -0.70 9.90 3.53
N ALA A 22 0.24 10.55 2.84
CA ALA A 22 0.24 10.68 1.40
C ALA A 22 0.37 9.29 0.73
N GLU A 23 1.31 8.48 1.21
CA GLU A 23 1.53 7.11 0.75
C GLU A 23 0.29 6.24 0.96
N ARG A 24 -0.33 6.30 2.14
CA ARG A 24 -1.60 5.62 2.41
C ARG A 24 -2.69 6.01 1.42
N LYS A 25 -2.81 7.30 1.07
CA LYS A 25 -3.81 7.77 0.09
C LYS A 25 -3.52 7.24 -1.31
N GLN A 26 -2.25 7.20 -1.71
CA GLN A 26 -1.84 6.62 -2.99
C GLN A 26 -2.23 5.14 -3.07
N LEU A 27 -1.85 4.35 -2.06
CA LEU A 27 -2.13 2.91 -2.01
C LEU A 27 -3.65 2.63 -2.04
N VAL A 28 -4.47 3.42 -1.33
CA VAL A 28 -5.93 3.30 -1.40
C VAL A 28 -6.45 3.61 -2.81
N GLY A 29 -5.93 4.65 -3.46
CA GLY A 29 -6.29 4.97 -4.84
C GLY A 29 -5.92 3.86 -5.84
N GLU A 30 -4.75 3.24 -5.67
CA GLU A 30 -4.33 2.09 -6.47
C GLU A 30 -5.25 0.89 -6.25
N LEU A 31 -5.62 0.59 -5.00
CA LEU A 31 -6.58 -0.47 -4.68
C LEU A 31 -7.93 -0.23 -5.36
N GLU A 32 -8.46 1.00 -5.31
CA GLU A 32 -9.74 1.32 -5.97
C GLU A 32 -9.71 1.05 -7.48
N GLN A 33 -8.58 1.27 -8.16
CA GLN A 33 -8.45 0.95 -9.58
C GLN A 33 -8.33 -0.57 -9.80
N LEU A 34 -7.50 -1.24 -9.00
CA LEU A 34 -7.30 -2.69 -9.08
C LEU A 34 -8.60 -3.44 -8.78
N GLU A 35 -9.41 -2.98 -7.82
CA GLU A 35 -10.71 -3.58 -7.50
C GLU A 35 -11.67 -3.54 -8.69
N LYS A 36 -11.70 -2.45 -9.47
CA LYS A 36 -12.54 -2.37 -10.67
C LYS A 36 -12.14 -3.40 -11.71
N ILE A 37 -10.84 -3.69 -11.84
CA ILE A 37 -10.30 -4.67 -12.79
C ILE A 37 -10.55 -6.10 -12.27
N VAL A 38 -10.12 -6.38 -11.05
CA VAL A 38 -10.21 -7.72 -10.43
C VAL A 38 -11.66 -8.16 -10.25
N ARG A 39 -12.58 -7.26 -9.85
CA ARG A 39 -14.00 -7.61 -9.68
C ARG A 39 -14.71 -7.89 -11.01
N LYS A 40 -14.32 -7.23 -12.10
CA LYS A 40 -14.82 -7.57 -13.44
C LYS A 40 -14.38 -8.96 -13.87
N ASN A 41 -13.18 -9.39 -13.41
CA ASN A 41 -12.62 -10.72 -13.66
C ASN A 41 -12.61 -11.12 -15.15
N ASP A 42 -12.54 -10.12 -16.04
CA ASP A 42 -12.42 -10.35 -17.47
C ASP A 42 -10.96 -10.54 -17.82
N LYS A 43 -10.53 -11.81 -17.88
CA LYS A 43 -9.15 -12.18 -18.15
C LYS A 43 -8.69 -11.89 -19.59
N ASN A 44 -9.58 -11.42 -20.46
CA ASN A 44 -9.23 -10.97 -21.81
C ASN A 44 -8.91 -9.47 -21.85
N ASP A 45 -9.12 -8.73 -20.76
CA ASP A 45 -8.72 -7.33 -20.64
C ASP A 45 -7.18 -7.23 -20.60
N ASP A 46 -6.61 -6.29 -21.35
CA ASP A 46 -5.16 -6.12 -21.50
C ASP A 46 -4.43 -5.91 -20.16
N SER A 47 -5.13 -5.42 -19.13
CA SER A 47 -4.57 -5.29 -17.78
C SER A 47 -4.15 -6.63 -17.15
N TRP A 48 -4.66 -7.77 -17.63
CA TRP A 48 -4.26 -9.12 -17.22
C TRP A 48 -3.02 -9.63 -17.95
N ASN A 49 -2.60 -8.98 -19.04
CA ASN A 49 -1.35 -9.31 -19.75
C ASN A 49 -0.13 -8.68 -19.08
N GLU A 50 -0.33 -7.84 -18.07
CA GLU A 50 0.75 -7.22 -17.29
C GLU A 50 1.34 -8.19 -16.27
N SER A 51 2.64 -8.07 -16.00
CA SER A 51 3.35 -8.88 -15.01
C SER A 51 3.98 -7.99 -13.94
N PRO A 52 3.63 -8.15 -12.65
CA PRO A 52 2.62 -9.08 -12.12
C PRO A 52 1.18 -8.70 -12.50
N GLY A 53 0.31 -9.71 -12.55
CA GLY A 53 -1.11 -9.54 -12.85
C GLY A 53 -1.86 -8.66 -11.83
N PRO A 54 -3.07 -8.19 -12.17
CA PRO A 54 -3.83 -7.27 -11.32
C PRO A 54 -4.23 -7.91 -9.98
N ASP A 55 -4.43 -9.23 -9.94
CA ASP A 55 -4.71 -10.00 -8.72
C ASP A 55 -3.52 -9.99 -7.74
N VAL A 56 -2.32 -10.26 -8.25
CA VAL A 56 -1.08 -10.24 -7.47
C VAL A 56 -0.77 -8.82 -7.02
N ARG A 57 -0.91 -7.82 -7.90
CA ARG A 57 -0.75 -6.41 -7.54
C ARG A 57 -1.72 -6.00 -6.44
N TYR A 58 -2.98 -6.40 -6.53
CA TYR A 58 -3.98 -6.13 -5.50
C TYR A 58 -3.58 -6.70 -4.13
N GLN A 59 -3.14 -7.96 -4.09
CA GLN A 59 -2.65 -8.59 -2.86
C GLN A 59 -1.43 -7.87 -2.27
N MET A 60 -0.49 -7.47 -3.12
CA MET A 60 0.71 -6.75 -2.69
C MET A 60 0.39 -5.33 -2.21
N THR A 61 -0.45 -4.57 -2.92
CA THR A 61 -0.87 -3.22 -2.50
C THR A 61 -1.61 -3.26 -1.16
N LEU A 62 -2.46 -4.28 -0.92
CA LEU A 62 -3.06 -4.50 0.41
C LEU A 62 -1.98 -4.74 1.48
N THR A 63 -0.99 -5.55 1.17
CA THR A 63 0.11 -5.86 2.08
C THR A 63 0.93 -4.60 2.41
N TYR A 64 1.23 -3.77 1.42
CA TYR A 64 1.91 -2.49 1.61
C TYR A 64 1.07 -1.53 2.45
N LEU A 65 -0.24 -1.46 2.21
CA LEU A 65 -1.15 -0.62 3.00
C LEU A 65 -1.12 -1.00 4.48
N ILE A 66 -1.03 -2.30 4.82
CA ILE A 66 -0.87 -2.76 6.20
C ILE A 66 0.42 -2.19 6.80
N GLN A 67 1.54 -2.30 6.09
CA GLN A 67 2.84 -1.80 6.59
C GLN A 67 2.82 -0.29 6.82
N ILE A 68 2.24 0.48 5.91
CA ILE A 68 2.10 1.94 6.06
C ILE A 68 1.19 2.30 7.24
N CYS A 69 0.09 1.57 7.43
CA CYS A 69 -0.78 1.80 8.59
C CYS A 69 -0.08 1.51 9.92
N GLU A 70 0.75 0.46 9.97
CA GLU A 70 1.56 0.13 11.15
C GLU A 70 2.57 1.25 11.47
N LEU A 71 3.30 1.74 10.45
CA LEU A 71 4.25 2.83 10.62
C LEU A 71 3.56 4.12 11.07
N LEU A 72 2.44 4.46 10.43
CA LEU A 72 1.67 5.66 10.76
C LEU A 72 1.16 5.59 12.21
N TRP A 73 0.66 4.44 12.65
CA TRP A 73 0.24 4.22 14.02
C TRP A 73 1.40 4.40 15.01
N ALA A 74 2.55 3.78 14.74
CA ALA A 74 3.72 3.85 15.61
C ALA A 74 4.23 5.30 15.73
N ARG A 75 4.34 6.00 14.60
CA ARG A 75 4.80 7.39 14.53
C ARG A 75 3.85 8.32 15.27
N PHE A 76 2.56 8.28 14.95
CA PHE A 76 1.54 9.10 15.62
C PHE A 76 1.51 8.85 17.13
N SER A 77 1.58 7.59 17.56
CA SER A 77 1.62 7.25 18.98
C SER A 77 2.87 7.80 19.67
N SER A 78 4.04 7.74 19.02
CA SER A 78 5.28 8.26 19.58
C SER A 78 5.26 9.79 19.71
N GLU A 79 4.77 10.51 18.71
CA GLU A 79 4.73 11.98 18.70
C GLU A 79 3.67 12.52 19.67
N MET A 80 2.55 11.83 19.83
CA MET A 80 1.47 12.21 20.76
C MET A 80 1.72 11.75 22.21
N SER A 81 2.69 10.86 22.45
CA SER A 81 3.01 10.38 23.80
C SER A 81 3.80 11.40 24.67
N TRP A 82 4.21 12.54 24.10
CA TRP A 82 4.93 13.61 24.80
C TRP A 82 4.02 14.64 25.51
N ASP A 83 2.70 14.44 25.50
CA ASP A 83 1.71 15.31 26.19
C ASP A 83 1.18 14.72 27.52
N LYS A 84 1.99 13.93 28.26
CA LYS A 84 1.65 13.44 29.61
C LYS A 84 2.70 13.71 30.67
#